data_AF-A0A7S1P7D4-F1
#
_entry.id   AF-A0A7S1P7D4-F1
#
_cell.length_a   1.000
_cell.length_b   1.000
_cell.length_c   1.000
_cell.angle_alpha   90.00
_cell.angle_beta   90.00
_cell.angle_gamma   90.00
#
_symmetry.space_group_name_H-M   'P 1'
#
loop_
_entity.id
_entity.type
_entity.pdbx_description
1 polymer ?
#
loop_
_entity_poly.entity_id
_entity_poly.type
_entity_poly.pdbx_seq_one_letter_code
_entity_poly.pdbx_strand_id
1 'polypeptide(L)'
;KREKKKVREDDDKAEDPSSYVELPGERVMLWHKMTFDLTGPEVDEMDDENPFEAYRIDLKLTHKDLDKPLKVPCYFAADGDAAETSATGGDQWRCHFMPIKTGTW
;
A
#
# COMPACT_ATOMS: atom_id res chain seq x y z
N LYS A 1 -6.53 -27.96 46.16
CA LYS A 1 -6.99 -26.84 45.31
C LYS A 1 -5.80 -26.37 44.48
N ARG A 2 -5.79 -26.62 43.17
CA ARG A 2 -4.74 -26.15 42.25
C ARG A 2 -5.14 -24.76 41.76
N GLU A 3 -4.44 -23.73 42.20
CA GLU A 3 -4.55 -22.38 41.63
C GLU A 3 -3.84 -22.36 40.27
N LYS A 4 -4.61 -22.19 39.21
CA LYS A 4 -4.10 -21.93 37.86
C LYS A 4 -3.68 -20.46 37.80
N LYS A 5 -2.37 -20.23 37.76
CA LYS A 5 -1.79 -18.91 37.49
C LYS A 5 -2.13 -18.54 36.05
N LYS A 6 -2.99 -17.53 35.92
CA LYS A 6 -3.48 -16.95 34.66
C LYS A 6 -2.30 -16.34 33.89
N VAL A 7 -2.16 -16.78 32.66
CA VAL A 7 -1.24 -16.26 31.64
C VAL A 7 -1.52 -14.77 31.44
N ARG A 8 -0.47 -13.95 31.50
CA ARG A 8 -0.45 -12.61 30.90
C ARG A 8 0.36 -12.78 29.63
N GLU A 9 -0.35 -13.01 28.53
CA GLU A 9 0.15 -12.74 27.20
C GLU A 9 0.03 -11.23 27.06
N ASP A 10 1.18 -10.56 27.16
CA ASP A 10 1.36 -9.20 26.68
C ASP A 10 1.27 -9.27 25.15
N ASP A 11 0.02 -9.27 24.65
CA ASP A 11 -0.31 -9.04 23.25
C ASP A 11 0.07 -7.59 22.90
N ASP A 12 1.33 -7.43 22.49
CA ASP A 12 1.82 -6.27 21.75
C ASP A 12 1.12 -6.27 20.37
N LYS A 13 -0.13 -5.81 20.37
CA LYS A 13 -0.94 -5.63 19.17
C LYS A 13 -0.41 -4.39 18.44
N ALA A 14 0.74 -4.54 17.78
CA ALA A 14 1.13 -3.66 16.70
C ALA A 14 0.04 -3.78 15.64
N GLU A 15 -0.82 -2.76 15.56
CA GLU A 15 -1.75 -2.62 14.46
C GLU A 15 -0.90 -2.35 13.22
N ASP A 16 -0.51 -3.42 12.52
CA ASP A 16 -0.02 -3.36 11.15
C ASP A 16 -1.09 -2.54 10.39
N PRO A 17 -0.80 -1.33 9.87
CA PRO A 17 -1.72 -0.63 9.00
C PRO A 17 -1.70 -1.33 7.65
N SER A 18 -2.13 -2.59 7.64
CA SER A 18 -2.43 -3.36 6.44
C SER A 18 -3.76 -2.84 5.90
N SER A 19 -3.72 -1.63 5.34
CA SER A 19 -4.78 -1.12 4.49
C SER A 19 -4.94 -2.09 3.32
N TYR A 20 -6.02 -2.89 3.35
CA TYR A 20 -6.38 -3.72 2.20
C TYR A 20 -6.88 -2.82 1.08
N VAL A 21 -6.31 -2.99 -0.10
CA VAL A 21 -6.61 -2.18 -1.29
C VAL A 21 -7.45 -3.03 -2.22
N GLU A 22 -8.65 -2.56 -2.55
CA GLU A 22 -9.50 -3.26 -3.52
C GLU A 22 -8.92 -3.11 -4.93
N LEU A 23 -8.86 -4.22 -5.67
CA LEU A 23 -8.40 -4.20 -7.05
C LEU A 23 -9.40 -3.42 -7.92
N PRO A 24 -8.95 -2.46 -8.74
CA PRO A 24 -9.85 -1.71 -9.61
C PRO A 24 -10.44 -2.61 -10.69
N GLY A 25 -11.70 -2.99 -10.50
CA GLY A 25 -12.54 -3.68 -11.49
C GLY A 25 -12.67 -5.19 -11.30
N GLU A 26 -13.81 -5.72 -11.75
CA GLU A 26 -14.17 -7.15 -11.62
C GLU A 26 -13.35 -8.07 -12.55
N ARG A 27 -12.61 -7.51 -13.53
CA ARG A 27 -11.85 -8.28 -14.53
C ARG A 27 -10.53 -7.59 -14.86
N VAL A 28 -9.44 -8.23 -14.46
CA VAL A 28 -8.09 -7.78 -14.76
C VAL A 28 -7.52 -8.56 -15.95
N MET A 29 -6.92 -7.87 -16.91
CA MET A 29 -6.25 -8.49 -18.06
C MET A 29 -4.75 -8.61 -17.81
N LEU A 30 -4.16 -9.74 -18.24
CA LEU A 30 -2.72 -9.93 -18.27
C LEU A 30 -2.03 -8.78 -19.02
N TRP A 31 -0.94 -8.26 -18.45
CA TRP A 31 -0.12 -7.19 -19.06
C TRP A 31 -0.80 -5.83 -19.21
N HIS A 32 -2.01 -5.66 -18.68
CA HIS A 32 -2.66 -4.35 -18.64
C HIS A 32 -2.26 -3.58 -17.38
N LYS A 33 -2.05 -2.27 -17.53
CA LYS A 33 -1.73 -1.39 -16.41
C LYS A 33 -2.94 -1.27 -15.48
N MET A 34 -2.74 -1.62 -14.22
CA MET A 34 -3.58 -1.23 -13.12
C MET A 34 -2.93 -0.09 -12.36
N THR A 35 -3.76 0.86 -11.93
CA THR A 35 -3.35 1.98 -11.07
C THR A 35 -4.00 1.78 -9.72
N PHE A 36 -3.19 1.84 -8.67
CA PHE A 36 -3.63 1.80 -7.29
C PHE A 36 -3.33 3.14 -6.66
N ASP A 37 -4.32 3.72 -6.00
CA ASP A 37 -4.14 4.90 -5.17
C ASP A 37 -4.24 4.46 -3.72
N LEU A 38 -3.19 4.74 -2.96
CA LEU A 38 -3.04 4.39 -1.55
C LEU A 38 -3.06 5.67 -0.73
N THR A 39 -3.76 5.63 0.39
CA THR A 39 -3.69 6.70 1.40
C THR A 39 -2.50 6.46 2.31
N GLY A 40 -1.57 7.41 2.32
CA GLY A 40 -0.40 7.45 3.20
C GLY A 40 -0.46 8.63 4.18
N PRO A 41 0.67 9.00 4.81
CA PRO A 41 0.74 10.23 5.57
C PRO A 41 0.54 11.44 4.63
N GLU A 42 -0.13 12.48 5.14
CA GLU A 42 -0.24 13.77 4.46
C GLU A 42 1.12 14.47 4.54
N VAL A 43 1.71 14.75 3.39
CA VAL A 43 3.04 15.32 3.24
C VAL A 43 3.06 16.29 2.06
N ASP A 44 3.95 17.28 2.10
CA ASP A 44 4.16 18.24 1.01
C ASP A 44 5.54 18.06 0.37
N GLU A 45 5.63 18.28 -0.93
CA GLU A 45 6.89 18.28 -1.68
C GLU A 45 7.88 19.34 -1.19
N MET A 46 7.42 20.35 -0.45
CA MET A 46 8.22 21.43 0.13
C MET A 46 8.52 21.26 1.62
N ASP A 47 8.03 20.19 2.27
CA ASP A 47 8.32 19.94 3.67
C ASP A 47 9.77 19.47 3.89
N ASP A 48 10.28 19.70 5.11
CA ASP A 48 11.61 19.22 5.54
C ASP A 48 11.72 17.68 5.41
N GLU A 49 10.61 16.97 5.65
CA GLU A 49 10.49 15.52 5.40
C GLU A 49 9.85 15.26 4.04
N ASN A 50 10.62 15.49 2.97
CA ASN A 50 10.13 15.40 1.61
C ASN A 50 9.64 13.99 1.23
N PRO A 51 8.42 13.81 0.68
CA PRO A 51 7.87 12.52 0.25
C PRO A 51 8.76 11.73 -0.70
N PHE A 52 9.52 12.41 -1.57
CA PHE A 52 10.39 11.76 -2.55
C PHE A 52 11.71 11.24 -1.96
N GLU A 53 12.14 11.78 -0.82
CA GLU A 53 13.43 11.46 -0.20
C GLU A 53 13.28 10.63 1.07
N ALA A 54 12.29 10.96 1.90
CA ALA A 54 12.12 10.39 3.23
C ALA A 54 11.22 9.13 3.25
N TYR A 55 10.35 8.97 2.25
CA TYR A 55 9.32 7.94 2.27
C TYR A 55 9.47 6.91 1.15
N ARG A 56 9.14 5.67 1.47
CA ARG A 56 9.04 4.57 0.52
C ARG A 56 7.79 3.75 0.82
N ILE A 57 6.88 3.71 -0.15
CA ILE A 57 5.70 2.84 -0.09
C ILE A 57 5.87 1.72 -1.12
N ASP A 58 5.71 0.48 -0.65
CA ASP A 58 5.70 -0.72 -1.50
C ASP A 58 4.35 -1.42 -1.35
N LEU A 59 3.61 -1.55 -2.45
CA LEU A 59 2.41 -2.39 -2.52
C LEU A 59 2.83 -3.86 -2.61
N LYS A 60 2.42 -4.67 -1.64
CA LYS A 60 2.67 -6.11 -1.62
C LYS A 60 1.50 -6.86 -2.25
N LEU A 61 1.77 -7.63 -3.30
CA LEU A 61 0.78 -8.43 -4.00
C LEU A 61 1.12 -9.92 -3.90
N THR A 62 0.12 -10.75 -3.65
CA THR A 62 0.31 -12.19 -3.43
C THR A 62 -0.53 -12.99 -4.42
N HIS A 63 0.12 -13.76 -5.27
CA HIS A 63 -0.59 -14.69 -6.16
C HIS A 63 -0.48 -16.12 -5.64
N LYS A 64 -1.55 -16.90 -5.76
CA LYS A 64 -1.57 -18.32 -5.37
C LYS A 64 -0.47 -19.18 -6.02
N ASP A 65 -0.05 -18.80 -7.24
CA ASP A 65 0.97 -19.53 -8.02
C ASP A 65 2.36 -18.88 -7.93
N LEU A 66 2.58 -17.96 -6.98
CA LEU A 66 3.88 -17.36 -6.70
C LEU A 66 4.31 -17.74 -5.27
N ASP A 67 5.51 -18.32 -5.15
CA ASP A 67 6.09 -18.66 -3.84
C ASP A 67 6.48 -17.43 -3.01
N LYS A 68 6.57 -16.25 -3.63
CA LYS A 68 6.97 -15.00 -2.97
C LYS A 68 6.05 -13.83 -3.34
N PRO A 69 5.75 -12.92 -2.39
CA PRO A 69 4.99 -11.72 -2.69
C PRO A 69 5.79 -10.82 -3.65
N LEU A 70 5.08 -10.22 -4.59
CA LEU A 70 5.62 -9.18 -5.46
C LEU A 70 5.55 -7.84 -4.72
N LYS A 71 6.64 -7.08 -4.76
CA LYS A 71 6.69 -5.70 -4.24
C LYS A 71 6.65 -4.74 -5.41
N VAL A 72 5.62 -3.91 -5.45
CA VAL A 72 5.45 -2.87 -6.47
C VAL A 72 5.74 -1.53 -5.80
N PRO A 73 6.79 -0.81 -6.23
CA PRO A 73 7.08 0.51 -5.69
C PRO A 73 6.00 1.51 -6.10
N CYS A 74 5.62 2.37 -5.16
CA CYS A 74 4.65 3.44 -5.36
C CYS A 74 5.38 4.79 -5.33
N TYR A 75 4.77 5.82 -5.95
CA TYR A 75 5.27 7.19 -5.94
C TYR A 75 4.24 8.14 -5.34
N PHE A 76 4.73 9.24 -4.77
CA PHE A 76 3.87 10.29 -4.22
C PHE A 76 3.08 10.98 -5.34
N ALA A 77 1.78 11.15 -5.14
CA ALA A 77 0.85 11.74 -6.12
C ALA A 77 0.07 12.93 -5.54
N ALA A 78 0.51 13.51 -4.42
CA ALA A 78 -0.16 14.61 -3.71
C ALA A 78 -1.64 14.34 -3.44
N ASP A 79 -2.55 15.02 -4.13
CA ASP A 79 -4.01 14.85 -4.00
C ASP A 79 -4.60 13.83 -5.00
N GLY A 80 -3.77 13.17 -5.80
CA GLY A 80 -4.16 12.20 -6.82
C GLY A 80 -4.45 12.81 -8.19
N ASP A 81 -4.55 14.14 -8.28
CA ASP A 81 -4.80 14.92 -9.50
C ASP A 81 -3.91 16.18 -9.61
N ALA A 82 -2.69 16.09 -9.07
CA ALA A 82 -1.73 17.18 -9.02
C ALA A 82 -1.46 17.82 -10.40
N ALA A 83 -1.67 17.08 -11.49
CA ALA A 83 -1.55 17.56 -12.86
C ALA A 83 -2.57 18.67 -13.19
N GLU A 84 -3.78 18.60 -12.65
CA GLU A 84 -4.86 19.58 -12.90
C GLU A 84 -4.98 20.60 -11.75
N THR A 85 -4.64 20.20 -10.52
CA THR A 85 -4.79 21.06 -9.32
C THR A 85 -3.53 21.85 -8.98
N SER A 86 -2.37 21.47 -9.53
CA SER A 86 -1.05 21.97 -9.08
C SER A 86 -0.84 21.79 -7.58
N ALA A 87 -1.47 20.78 -6.96
CA ALA A 87 -1.28 20.45 -5.56
C ALA A 87 0.17 20.02 -5.32
N THR A 88 0.77 20.59 -4.28
CA THR A 88 2.14 20.31 -3.82
C THR A 88 2.16 19.38 -2.61
N GLY A 89 1.01 19.11 -2.00
CA GLY A 89 0.90 18.21 -0.87
C GLY A 89 -0.40 17.43 -0.88
N GLY A 90 -0.40 16.34 -0.11
CA GLY A 90 -1.54 15.45 0.05
C GLY A 90 -1.12 14.10 0.61
N ASP A 91 -2.05 13.16 0.58
CA ASP A 91 -1.93 11.85 1.20
C ASP A 91 -2.02 10.70 0.17
N GLN A 92 -2.03 11.01 -1.13
CA GLN A 92 -2.21 10.02 -2.19
C GLN A 92 -0.86 9.50 -2.71
N TRP A 93 -0.79 8.18 -2.81
CA TRP A 93 0.38 7.45 -3.31
C TRP A 93 -0.05 6.50 -4.41
N ARG A 94 0.54 6.66 -5.59
CA ARG A 94 0.13 5.93 -6.79
C ARG A 94 1.10 4.79 -7.10
N CYS A 95 0.56 3.61 -7.35
CA CYS A 95 1.32 2.42 -7.75
C CYS A 95 0.82 1.92 -9.10
N HIS A 96 1.74 1.49 -9.96
CA HIS A 96 1.40 0.85 -11.23
C HIS A 96 1.82 -0.60 -11.23
N PHE A 97 0.85 -1.49 -11.42
CA PHE A 97 1.09 -2.92 -11.49
C PHE A 97 0.49 -3.51 -12.77
N MET A 98 1.23 -4.43 -13.38
CA MET A 98 0.79 -5.19 -14.54
C MET A 98 0.81 -6.67 -14.15
N PRO A 99 -0.33 -7.37 -14.17
CA PRO A 99 -0.38 -8.74 -13.74
C PRO A 99 0.32 -9.64 -14.77
N ILE A 100 1.24 -10.44 -14.26
CA ILE A 100 2.02 -11.41 -15.04
C ILE A 100 1.36 -12.82 -15.07
N LYS A 101 0.32 -13.02 -14.27
CA LYS A 101 -0.46 -14.26 -14.16
C LYS A 101 -1.96 -13.95 -14.06
N THR A 102 -2.79 -14.84 -14.58
CA THR A 102 -4.25 -14.81 -14.37
C THR A 102 -4.61 -15.54 -13.08
N GLY A 103 -5.70 -15.11 -12.45
CA GLY A 103 -6.18 -15.71 -11.21
C GLY A 103 -6.34 -14.68 -10.11
N THR A 104 -6.43 -15.17 -8.88
CA THR A 104 -6.57 -14.33 -7.67
C THR A 104 -5.20 -13.80 -7.25
N TRP A 105 -5.13 -12.48 -7.16
CA TRP A 105 -4.02 -11.69 -6.65
C TRP A 105 -4.40 -11.02 -5.33
#